data_AF-A0A7Y3JWL4-F1
#
_entry.id   AF-A0A7Y3JWL4-F1
#
_cell.length_a   1.000
_cell.length_b   1.000
_cell.length_c   1.000
_cell.angle_alpha   90.00
_cell.angle_beta   90.00
_cell.angle_gamma   90.00
#
_symmetry.space_group_name_H-M   'P 1'
#
loop_
_entity.id
_entity.type
_entity.pdbx_description
1 polymer ?
#
loop_
_entity_poly.entity_id
_entity_poly.type
_entity_poly.pdbx_seq_one_letter_code
_entity_poly.pdbx_strand_id
1 'polypeptide(L)'
;MKFPFQTVALIGKHKAPEIAEPLLRLAAFLSAQGVKVVVDSLTAEHLAGNLNDQSYPALTLDEIGRAVDLAIVMGGDGTMLNITRVLSPCGIPLIGVNQGRLGFLTDLTLENMQEKLTAMLAGKFIIEERLLIAARVLRGDVEVFRALAFNEVVVHRSHISSMVEFEVRIDGEYLSNQRADGLIVATPTGSTAYALSAGAPILHPNLNVLELVPICPHSLSNRPIVVNSSSVLEILMHRSGDIRVRFDSHTQFDLQLHDKIIVTGHPQRACLLHPEGHSYYHTLREKLLWNQTL
;
A
#
# COMPACT_ATOMS: atom_id res chain seq x y z
N MET A 1 -11.45 7.99 -27.57
CA MET A 1 -11.86 6.70 -26.96
C MET A 1 -12.91 7.01 -25.90
N LYS A 2 -13.98 6.20 -25.80
CA LYS A 2 -14.95 6.37 -24.70
C LYS A 2 -14.26 6.06 -23.38
N PHE A 3 -14.59 6.84 -22.35
CA PHE A 3 -14.15 6.63 -20.98
C PHE A 3 -14.47 5.18 -20.55
N PRO A 4 -13.49 4.37 -20.09
CA PRO A 4 -13.72 2.96 -19.83
C PRO A 4 -14.50 2.71 -18.53
N PHE A 5 -14.53 3.68 -17.60
CA PHE A 5 -15.11 3.50 -16.27
C PHE A 5 -16.53 4.09 -16.22
N GLN A 6 -17.55 3.30 -15.93
CA GLN A 6 -18.93 3.77 -15.85
C GLN A 6 -19.35 4.04 -14.41
N THR A 7 -18.80 3.27 -13.47
CA THR A 7 -19.08 3.37 -12.04
C THR A 7 -17.78 3.67 -11.28
N VAL A 8 -17.78 4.76 -10.52
CA VAL A 8 -16.63 5.23 -9.73
C VAL A 8 -16.99 5.25 -8.25
N ALA A 9 -16.15 4.62 -7.43
CA ALA A 9 -16.21 4.73 -5.97
C ALA A 9 -15.43 5.94 -5.48
N LEU A 10 -16.01 6.71 -4.56
CA LEU A 10 -15.34 7.74 -3.79
C LEU A 10 -15.09 7.25 -2.37
N ILE A 11 -13.83 7.32 -1.94
CA ILE A 11 -13.39 6.83 -0.64
C ILE A 11 -12.64 7.93 0.08
N GLY A 12 -13.12 8.37 1.23
CA GLY A 12 -12.47 9.38 2.06
C GLY A 12 -11.58 8.78 3.14
N LYS A 13 -10.65 9.57 3.66
CA LYS A 13 -9.94 9.22 4.90
C LYS A 13 -10.96 9.08 6.05
N HIS A 14 -10.82 7.98 6.79
CA HIS A 14 -11.67 7.69 7.94
C HIS A 14 -11.50 8.76 9.06
N LYS A 15 -12.61 9.15 9.70
CA LYS A 15 -12.65 10.13 10.80
C LYS A 15 -12.10 11.52 10.46
N ALA A 16 -12.26 11.95 9.20
CA ALA A 16 -11.84 13.26 8.72
C ALA A 16 -13.05 14.01 8.12
N PRO A 17 -13.86 14.69 8.96
CA PRO A 17 -15.08 15.37 8.50
C PRO A 17 -14.80 16.47 7.47
N GLU A 18 -13.59 17.04 7.46
CA GLU A 18 -13.13 18.04 6.49
C GLU A 18 -13.17 17.57 5.03
N ILE A 19 -13.28 16.26 4.79
CA ILE A 19 -13.34 15.65 3.45
C ILE A 19 -14.73 15.71 2.85
N ALA A 20 -15.76 15.89 3.68
CA ALA A 20 -17.14 15.76 3.24
C ALA A 20 -17.47 16.71 2.08
N GLU A 21 -17.16 18.00 2.24
CA GLU A 21 -17.44 19.01 1.21
C GLU A 21 -16.64 18.78 -0.09
N PRO A 22 -15.30 18.62 -0.07
CA PRO A 22 -14.55 18.32 -1.28
C PRO A 22 -14.99 17.03 -1.99
N LEU A 23 -15.34 15.99 -1.22
CA LEU A 23 -15.81 14.72 -1.77
C LEU A 23 -17.18 14.86 -2.43
N LEU A 24 -18.12 15.60 -1.83
CA LEU A 24 -19.42 15.90 -2.43
C LEU A 24 -19.28 16.74 -3.70
N ARG A 25 -18.38 17.74 -3.70
CA ARG A 25 -18.07 18.53 -4.90
C ARG A 25 -17.51 17.64 -6.02
N LEU A 26 -16.66 16.68 -5.68
CA LEU A 26 -16.14 15.70 -6.63
C LEU A 26 -17.25 14.78 -7.15
N ALA A 27 -18.12 14.28 -6.27
CA ALA A 27 -19.25 13.43 -6.64
C ALA A 27 -20.21 14.12 -7.62
N ALA A 28 -20.54 15.38 -7.37
CA ALA A 28 -21.38 16.20 -8.24
C ALA A 28 -20.71 16.44 -9.60
N PHE A 29 -19.40 16.74 -9.60
CA PHE A 29 -18.62 16.90 -10.83
C PHE A 29 -18.63 15.61 -11.68
N LEU A 30 -18.37 14.45 -11.09
CA LEU A 30 -18.37 13.17 -11.82
C LEU A 30 -19.76 12.82 -12.36
N SER A 31 -20.80 13.07 -11.56
CA SER A 31 -22.20 12.84 -11.98
C SER A 31 -22.59 13.73 -13.16
N ALA A 32 -22.13 15.00 -13.18
CA ALA A 32 -22.34 15.90 -14.30
C ALA A 32 -21.62 15.45 -15.59
N GLN A 33 -20.57 14.63 -15.47
CA GLN A 33 -19.88 13.98 -16.60
C GLN A 33 -20.55 12.66 -17.01
N GLY A 34 -21.68 12.28 -16.41
CA GLY A 34 -22.41 11.05 -16.73
C GLY A 34 -21.85 9.79 -16.08
N VAL A 35 -20.98 9.93 -15.07
CA VAL A 35 -20.40 8.81 -14.32
C VAL A 35 -21.30 8.44 -13.14
N LYS A 36 -21.57 7.15 -12.94
CA LYS A 36 -22.28 6.68 -11.75
C LYS A 36 -21.35 6.72 -10.55
N VAL A 37 -21.72 7.49 -9.53
CA VAL A 37 -20.92 7.62 -8.30
C VAL A 37 -21.49 6.77 -7.19
N VAL A 38 -20.63 6.04 -6.49
CA VAL A 38 -20.91 5.38 -5.21
C VAL A 38 -19.90 5.86 -4.18
N VAL A 39 -20.24 5.77 -2.90
CA VAL A 39 -19.39 6.23 -1.79
C VAL A 39 -19.11 5.06 -0.85
N ASP A 40 -17.90 4.98 -0.33
CA ASP A 40 -17.56 4.03 0.74
C ASP A 40 -18.46 4.24 1.97
N SER A 41 -18.95 3.16 2.58
CA SER A 41 -19.90 3.20 3.68
C SER A 41 -19.38 4.00 4.87
N LEU A 42 -18.11 3.83 5.24
CA LEU A 42 -17.50 4.57 6.35
C LEU A 42 -17.33 6.06 6.03
N THR A 43 -17.09 6.37 4.76
CA THR A 43 -17.04 7.75 4.26
C THR A 43 -18.44 8.38 4.30
N ALA A 44 -19.47 7.65 3.89
CA ALA A 44 -20.85 8.11 3.85
C ALA A 44 -21.42 8.47 5.23
N GLU A 45 -20.99 7.80 6.31
CA GLU A 45 -21.34 8.15 7.70
C GLU A 45 -21.01 9.61 8.04
N HIS A 46 -19.94 10.16 7.46
CA HIS A 46 -19.53 11.55 7.68
C HIS A 46 -20.22 12.55 6.74
N LEU A 47 -20.91 12.08 5.70
CA LEU A 47 -21.64 12.92 4.76
C LEU A 47 -23.06 13.25 5.23
N ALA A 48 -23.67 12.39 6.06
CA ALA A 48 -25.07 12.46 6.45
C ALA A 48 -25.49 13.79 7.14
N GLY A 49 -24.54 14.53 7.73
CA GLY A 49 -24.81 15.84 8.36
C GLY A 49 -24.79 17.05 7.40
N ASN A 50 -24.34 16.87 6.16
CA ASN A 50 -24.09 17.96 5.21
C ASN A 50 -25.04 17.95 3.98
N LEU A 51 -26.08 17.12 3.98
CA LEU A 51 -26.89 16.85 2.78
C LEU A 51 -28.22 17.63 2.76
N ASN A 52 -28.35 18.51 1.78
CA ASN A 52 -29.62 18.81 1.11
C ASN A 52 -29.74 17.86 -0.10
N ASP A 53 -30.62 16.87 -0.04
CA ASP A 53 -31.23 16.10 -1.16
C ASP A 53 -30.37 15.30 -2.18
N GLN A 54 -29.03 15.28 -2.11
CA GLN A 54 -28.22 14.40 -2.99
C GLN A 54 -27.59 13.22 -2.25
N SER A 55 -28.31 12.11 -2.13
CA SER A 55 -27.77 10.87 -1.56
C SER A 55 -27.10 10.02 -2.64
N TYR A 56 -25.79 9.78 -2.50
CA TYR A 56 -25.05 8.80 -3.30
C TYR A 56 -25.15 7.41 -2.65
N PRO A 57 -25.28 6.30 -3.41
CA PRO A 57 -25.30 4.95 -2.84
C PRO A 57 -24.04 4.67 -2.03
N ALA A 58 -24.22 4.17 -0.81
CA ALA A 58 -23.15 3.76 0.07
C ALA A 58 -22.87 2.26 -0.08
N LEU A 59 -21.60 1.90 -0.29
CA LEU A 59 -21.14 0.52 -0.45
C LEU A 59 -19.94 0.25 0.47
N THR A 60 -19.85 -0.95 1.01
CA THR A 60 -18.65 -1.43 1.69
C THR A 60 -17.50 -1.63 0.70
N LEU A 61 -16.24 -1.69 1.17
CA LEU A 61 -15.10 -1.95 0.28
C LEU A 61 -15.20 -3.29 -0.47
N ASP A 62 -15.83 -4.30 0.13
CA ASP A 62 -16.06 -5.61 -0.50
C ASP A 62 -17.09 -5.51 -1.65
N GLU A 63 -18.15 -4.73 -1.47
CA GLU A 63 -19.12 -4.44 -2.52
C GLU A 63 -18.52 -3.58 -3.63
N ILE A 64 -17.73 -2.56 -3.26
CA ILE A 64 -16.98 -1.73 -4.21
C ILE A 64 -16.11 -2.61 -5.11
N GLY A 65 -15.35 -3.53 -4.52
CA GLY A 65 -14.48 -4.46 -5.26
C GLY A 65 -15.21 -5.34 -6.29
N ARG A 66 -16.54 -5.45 -6.24
CA ARG A 66 -17.34 -6.24 -7.18
C ARG A 66 -18.17 -5.43 -8.15
N ALA A 67 -18.36 -4.13 -7.90
CA ALA A 67 -19.41 -3.33 -8.54
C ALA A 67 -18.93 -2.04 -9.20
N VAL A 68 -17.65 -1.67 -9.05
CA VAL A 68 -17.11 -0.44 -9.65
C VAL A 68 -15.98 -0.73 -10.63
N ASP A 69 -15.69 0.24 -11.48
CA ASP A 69 -14.62 0.14 -12.48
C ASP A 69 -13.37 0.94 -12.07
N LEU A 70 -13.49 1.85 -11.10
CA LEU A 70 -12.43 2.74 -10.63
C LEU A 70 -12.74 3.23 -9.21
N ALA A 71 -11.70 3.38 -8.38
CA ALA A 71 -11.80 4.02 -7.07
C ALA A 71 -10.97 5.31 -7.03
N ILE A 72 -11.57 6.39 -6.55
CA ILE A 72 -10.86 7.65 -6.24
C ILE A 72 -10.78 7.80 -4.74
N VAL A 73 -9.56 7.83 -4.22
CA VAL A 73 -9.26 7.88 -2.79
C VAL A 73 -8.84 9.29 -2.42
N MET A 74 -9.62 9.95 -1.57
CA MET A 74 -9.34 11.28 -1.04
C MET A 74 -8.71 11.17 0.35
N GLY A 75 -7.40 11.36 0.43
CA GLY A 75 -6.61 11.13 1.62
C GLY A 75 -5.12 11.25 1.37
N GLY A 76 -4.31 10.94 2.37
CA GLY A 76 -2.86 10.85 2.19
C GLY A 76 -2.42 9.45 1.74
N ASP A 77 -1.11 9.25 1.61
CA ASP A 77 -0.52 7.96 1.22
C ASP A 77 -0.93 6.81 2.15
N GLY A 78 -1.10 7.05 3.46
CA GLY A 78 -1.58 6.03 4.39
C GLY A 78 -3.01 5.55 4.10
N THR A 79 -3.91 6.47 3.70
CA THR A 79 -5.27 6.11 3.26
C THR A 79 -5.20 5.34 1.95
N MET A 80 -4.43 5.85 0.99
CA MET A 80 -4.25 5.23 -0.32
C MET A 80 -3.70 3.80 -0.20
N LEU A 81 -2.69 3.59 0.66
CA LEU A 81 -2.11 2.29 0.93
C LEU A 81 -3.15 1.30 1.43
N ASN A 82 -3.93 1.70 2.45
CA ASN A 82 -4.92 0.80 3.05
C ASN A 82 -5.99 0.38 2.03
N ILE A 83 -6.49 1.32 1.23
CA ILE A 83 -7.48 1.05 0.20
C ILE A 83 -6.90 0.21 -0.94
N THR A 84 -5.68 0.53 -1.39
CA THR A 84 -4.97 -0.21 -2.44
C THR A 84 -4.84 -1.68 -2.08
N ARG A 85 -4.46 -2.00 -0.83
CA ARG A 85 -4.35 -3.39 -0.36
C ARG A 85 -5.66 -4.18 -0.46
N VAL A 86 -6.80 -3.52 -0.22
CA VAL A 86 -8.13 -4.16 -0.23
C VAL A 86 -8.67 -4.30 -1.66
N LEU A 87 -8.48 -3.29 -2.52
CA LEU A 87 -9.07 -3.24 -3.85
C LEU A 87 -8.18 -3.81 -4.97
N SER A 88 -6.86 -3.88 -4.76
CA SER A 88 -5.94 -4.47 -5.77
C SER A 88 -6.26 -5.93 -6.11
N PRO A 89 -6.61 -6.81 -5.15
CA PRO A 89 -7.06 -8.18 -5.46
C PRO A 89 -8.33 -8.23 -6.33
N CYS A 90 -9.14 -7.17 -6.32
CA CYS A 90 -10.31 -7.06 -7.16
C CYS A 90 -10.00 -6.52 -8.56
N GLY A 91 -8.76 -6.07 -8.81
CA GLY A 91 -8.34 -5.52 -10.11
C GLY A 91 -8.87 -4.10 -10.35
N ILE A 92 -9.34 -3.43 -9.31
CA ILE A 92 -9.88 -2.07 -9.42
C ILE A 92 -8.72 -1.07 -9.48
N PRO A 93 -8.58 -0.28 -10.55
CA PRO A 93 -7.61 0.80 -10.62
C PRO A 93 -7.94 1.90 -9.60
N LEU A 94 -6.91 2.61 -9.14
CA LEU A 94 -7.04 3.66 -8.13
C LEU A 94 -6.44 4.99 -8.57
N ILE A 95 -7.09 6.09 -8.17
CA ILE A 95 -6.56 7.46 -8.26
C ILE A 95 -6.49 8.05 -6.85
N GLY A 96 -5.33 8.63 -6.50
CA GLY A 96 -5.12 9.28 -5.21
C GLY A 96 -5.26 10.80 -5.28
N VAL A 97 -6.12 11.38 -4.44
CA VAL A 97 -6.29 12.82 -4.23
C VAL A 97 -5.82 13.19 -2.82
N ASN A 98 -4.75 13.96 -2.73
CA ASN A 98 -4.19 14.47 -1.49
C ASN A 98 -4.92 15.75 -1.01
N GLN A 99 -5.07 15.89 0.30
CA GLN A 99 -5.62 17.09 0.94
C GLN A 99 -4.58 18.18 1.23
N GLY A 100 -3.31 17.93 0.91
CA GLY A 100 -2.23 18.88 1.09
C GLY A 100 -1.15 18.68 0.04
N ARG A 101 0.04 18.24 0.46
CA ARG A 101 1.18 18.07 -0.44
C ARG A 101 1.17 16.70 -1.11
N LEU A 102 1.63 16.66 -2.36
CA LEU A 102 1.76 15.44 -3.15
C LEU A 102 2.48 14.33 -2.37
N GLY A 103 1.97 13.11 -2.52
CA GLY A 103 2.52 11.89 -1.93
C GLY A 103 3.22 11.01 -2.96
N PHE A 104 3.73 9.85 -2.54
CA PHE A 104 4.21 8.83 -3.47
C PHE A 104 3.08 8.10 -4.20
N LEU A 105 1.86 8.14 -3.65
CA LEU A 105 0.69 7.44 -4.18
C LEU A 105 -0.47 8.38 -4.53
N THR A 106 -0.30 9.68 -4.31
CA THR A 106 -1.36 10.69 -4.42
C THR A 106 -0.88 11.89 -5.24
N ASP A 107 -1.39 12.02 -6.46
CA ASP A 107 -0.88 12.96 -7.49
C ASP A 107 -1.77 14.17 -7.75
N LEU A 108 -3.01 14.09 -7.27
CA LEU A 108 -3.99 15.15 -7.38
C LEU A 108 -4.06 15.89 -6.04
N THR A 109 -4.30 17.18 -6.10
CA THR A 109 -4.63 17.99 -4.92
C THR A 109 -6.09 18.44 -5.05
N LEU A 110 -6.70 18.89 -3.95
CA LEU A 110 -8.07 19.38 -3.99
C LEU A 110 -8.26 20.55 -4.98
N GLU A 111 -7.22 21.37 -5.17
CA GLU A 111 -7.30 22.51 -6.09
C GLU A 111 -7.31 22.10 -7.56
N ASN A 112 -6.51 21.09 -7.94
CA ASN A 112 -6.33 20.69 -9.33
C ASN A 112 -7.12 19.43 -9.74
N MET A 113 -7.79 18.75 -8.79
CA MET A 113 -8.43 17.45 -9.06
C MET A 113 -9.46 17.52 -10.19
N GLN A 114 -10.30 18.56 -10.27
CA GLN A 114 -11.35 18.63 -11.29
C GLN A 114 -10.76 18.78 -12.70
N GLU A 115 -9.75 19.63 -12.85
CA GLU A 115 -9.05 19.83 -14.13
C GLU A 115 -8.34 18.54 -14.57
N LYS A 116 -7.53 17.96 -13.69
CA LYS A 116 -6.78 16.73 -13.99
C LYS A 116 -7.71 15.56 -14.25
N LEU A 117 -8.74 15.37 -13.43
CA LEU A 117 -9.74 14.33 -13.65
C LEU A 117 -10.45 14.53 -14.98
N THR A 118 -10.80 15.75 -15.41
CA THR A 118 -11.39 15.97 -16.74
C THR A 118 -10.51 15.37 -17.85
N ALA A 119 -9.20 15.58 -17.79
CA ALA A 119 -8.25 15.00 -18.75
C ALA A 119 -8.17 13.48 -18.63
N MET A 120 -8.08 12.95 -17.41
CA MET A 120 -8.03 11.50 -17.15
C MET A 120 -9.33 10.80 -17.60
N LEU A 121 -10.49 11.43 -17.40
CA LEU A 121 -11.79 10.98 -17.90
C LEU A 121 -11.82 10.93 -19.44
N ALA A 122 -11.03 11.76 -20.11
CA ALA A 122 -10.86 11.72 -21.57
C ALA A 122 -9.84 10.68 -22.06
N GLY A 123 -9.26 9.88 -21.15
CA GLY A 123 -8.25 8.86 -21.45
C GLY A 123 -6.80 9.33 -21.36
N LYS A 124 -6.56 10.56 -20.84
CA LYS A 124 -5.21 11.12 -20.68
C LYS A 124 -4.65 10.78 -19.30
N PHE A 125 -4.18 9.56 -19.14
CA PHE A 125 -3.56 9.08 -17.91
C PHE A 125 -2.45 8.07 -18.22
N ILE A 126 -1.59 7.86 -17.23
CA ILE A 126 -0.53 6.85 -17.24
C ILE A 126 -0.95 5.75 -16.26
N ILE A 127 -0.83 4.50 -16.69
CA ILE A 127 -1.03 3.33 -15.83
C ILE A 127 0.31 2.98 -15.20
N GLU A 128 0.35 2.86 -13.88
CA GLU A 128 1.50 2.35 -13.15
C GLU A 128 1.09 1.12 -12.32
N GLU A 129 1.79 0.01 -12.52
CA GLU A 129 1.53 -1.22 -11.80
C GLU A 129 2.53 -1.42 -10.67
N ARG A 130 2.03 -1.58 -9.44
CA ARG A 130 2.87 -1.74 -8.25
C ARG A 130 2.76 -3.16 -7.69
N LEU A 131 3.91 -3.74 -7.36
CA LEU A 131 4.01 -5.04 -6.71
C LEU A 131 3.36 -4.97 -5.31
N LEU A 132 2.59 -6.01 -4.95
CA LEU A 132 2.23 -6.29 -3.57
C LEU A 132 3.02 -7.51 -3.07
N ILE A 133 3.19 -7.60 -1.76
CA ILE A 133 3.67 -8.80 -1.07
C ILE A 133 2.47 -9.61 -0.59
N ALA A 134 2.55 -10.92 -0.75
CA ALA A 134 1.72 -11.87 -0.04
C ALA A 134 2.56 -12.56 1.03
N ALA A 135 2.05 -12.62 2.26
CA ALA A 135 2.64 -13.51 3.24
C ALA A 135 1.60 -14.32 4.00
N ARG A 136 2.04 -15.51 4.41
CA ARG A 136 1.27 -16.46 5.20
C ARG A 136 2.13 -17.00 6.33
N VAL A 137 1.49 -17.28 7.45
CA VAL A 137 2.14 -17.89 8.62
C VAL A 137 1.65 -19.33 8.73
N LEU A 138 2.60 -20.26 8.74
CA LEU A 138 2.37 -21.68 8.96
C LEU A 138 2.79 -22.05 10.37
N ARG A 139 1.94 -22.82 11.07
CA ARG A 139 2.27 -23.48 12.32
C ARG A 139 2.26 -24.98 12.08
N GLY A 140 3.45 -25.58 12.00
CA GLY A 140 3.61 -26.88 11.35
C GLY A 140 3.19 -26.76 9.88
N ASP A 141 2.27 -27.63 9.43
CA ASP A 141 1.75 -27.63 8.05
C ASP A 141 0.43 -26.85 7.89
N VAL A 142 -0.08 -26.25 8.96
CA VAL A 142 -1.36 -25.54 8.95
C VAL A 142 -1.13 -24.05 8.78
N GLU A 143 -1.80 -23.46 7.79
CA GLU A 143 -1.83 -22.01 7.65
C GLU A 143 -2.75 -21.40 8.70
N VAL A 144 -2.18 -20.59 9.59
CA VAL A 144 -2.90 -19.96 10.70
C VAL A 144 -3.19 -18.49 10.45
N PHE A 145 -2.52 -17.87 9.47
CA PHE A 145 -2.70 -16.48 9.12
C PHE A 145 -2.25 -16.19 7.69
N ARG A 146 -2.91 -15.22 7.02
CA ARG A 146 -2.46 -14.66 5.74
C ARG A 146 -2.82 -13.19 5.66
N ALA A 147 -1.98 -12.41 4.99
CA ALA A 147 -2.27 -11.03 4.65
C ALA A 147 -1.45 -10.56 3.44
N LEU A 148 -1.89 -9.46 2.84
CA LEU A 148 -1.15 -8.73 1.83
C LEU A 148 -0.49 -7.50 2.45
N ALA A 149 0.60 -7.06 1.84
CA ALA A 149 1.25 -5.79 2.13
C ALA A 149 1.59 -5.08 0.81
N PHE A 150 1.54 -3.76 0.82
CA PHE A 150 1.88 -2.90 -0.31
C PHE A 150 3.31 -2.40 -0.22
N ASN A 151 3.75 -1.99 0.98
CA ASN A 151 5.11 -1.58 1.25
C ASN A 151 5.92 -2.76 1.77
N GLU A 152 5.55 -3.31 2.94
CA GLU A 152 6.41 -4.26 3.63
C GLU A 152 5.71 -5.25 4.57
N VAL A 153 6.38 -6.40 4.74
CA VAL A 153 6.14 -7.37 5.82
C VAL A 153 7.31 -7.29 6.79
N VAL A 154 7.02 -7.06 8.06
CA VAL A 154 8.04 -6.84 9.09
C VAL A 154 7.89 -7.88 10.18
N VAL A 155 8.91 -8.71 10.38
CA VAL A 155 9.06 -9.51 11.59
C VAL A 155 9.83 -8.67 12.60
N HIS A 156 9.27 -8.38 13.77
CA HIS A 156 9.91 -7.52 14.76
C HIS A 156 9.51 -7.92 16.19
N ARG A 157 10.40 -7.66 17.14
CA ARG A 157 10.11 -7.79 18.58
C ARG A 157 9.04 -6.79 19.04
N SER A 158 8.14 -7.18 19.94
CA SER A 158 7.07 -6.32 20.46
C SER A 158 7.49 -5.53 21.70
N HIS A 159 8.40 -6.10 22.51
CA HIS A 159 8.94 -5.50 23.72
C HIS A 159 10.49 -5.48 23.70
N ILE A 160 11.09 -4.76 24.65
CA ILE A 160 12.55 -4.53 24.73
C ILE A 160 13.33 -5.83 25.02
N SER A 161 12.68 -6.87 25.55
CA SER A 161 13.33 -8.10 25.99
C SER A 161 13.73 -9.03 24.82
N SER A 162 15.03 -9.07 24.56
CA SER A 162 15.78 -9.97 23.66
C SER A 162 15.52 -9.85 22.16
N MET A 163 16.58 -10.09 21.38
CA MET A 163 16.55 -10.08 19.91
C MET A 163 15.71 -11.24 19.36
N VAL A 164 15.20 -11.05 18.16
CA VAL A 164 14.56 -12.09 17.36
C VAL A 164 15.65 -13.02 16.82
N GLU A 165 15.41 -14.33 16.87
CA GLU A 165 16.29 -15.35 16.28
C GLU A 165 15.51 -16.19 15.27
N PHE A 166 15.98 -16.20 14.02
CA PHE A 166 15.28 -16.82 12.90
C PHE A 166 16.25 -17.32 11.82
N GLU A 167 15.84 -18.36 11.10
CA GLU A 167 16.47 -18.84 9.86
C GLU A 167 15.78 -18.18 8.67
N VAL A 168 16.57 -17.77 7.67
CA VAL A 168 16.09 -17.31 6.37
C VAL A 168 16.47 -18.31 5.30
N ARG A 169 15.51 -18.67 4.45
CA ARG A 169 15.71 -19.44 3.22
C ARG A 169 15.14 -18.70 2.03
N ILE A 170 15.73 -18.87 0.86
CA ILE A 170 15.25 -18.31 -0.41
C ILE A 170 15.15 -19.45 -1.41
N ASP A 171 13.98 -19.64 -2.00
CA ASP A 171 13.72 -20.71 -2.98
C ASP A 171 14.12 -22.10 -2.47
N GLY A 172 13.90 -22.32 -1.16
CA GLY A 172 14.25 -23.56 -0.47
C GLY A 172 15.74 -23.69 -0.09
N GLU A 173 16.61 -22.76 -0.48
CA GLU A 173 18.03 -22.77 -0.12
C GLU A 173 18.28 -22.04 1.20
N TYR A 174 19.10 -22.63 2.08
CA TYR A 174 19.49 -21.99 3.34
C TYR A 174 20.38 -20.78 3.06
N LEU A 175 19.99 -19.61 3.58
CA LEU A 175 20.78 -18.39 3.48
C LEU A 175 21.55 -18.13 4.78
N SER A 176 20.84 -17.99 5.91
CA SER A 176 21.48 -17.62 7.18
C SER A 176 20.56 -17.80 8.39
N ASN A 177 21.18 -18.00 9.55
CA ASN A 177 20.58 -17.76 10.86
C ASN A 177 20.93 -16.34 11.32
N GLN A 178 19.94 -15.59 11.77
CA GLN A 178 20.11 -14.20 12.16
C GLN A 178 19.61 -13.93 13.57
N ARG A 179 20.33 -13.04 14.25
CA ARG A 179 19.91 -12.40 15.50
C ARG A 179 19.86 -10.89 15.27
N ALA A 180 18.66 -10.33 15.36
CA ALA A 180 18.38 -8.94 15.00
C ALA A 180 17.16 -8.43 15.77
N ASP A 181 16.90 -7.12 15.70
CA ASP A 181 15.62 -6.58 16.18
C ASP A 181 14.43 -7.04 15.31
N GLY A 182 14.73 -7.39 14.06
CA GLY A 182 13.77 -7.91 13.12
C GLY A 182 14.31 -8.06 11.69
N LEU A 183 13.40 -8.35 10.77
CA LEU A 183 13.63 -8.42 9.33
C LEU A 183 12.45 -7.76 8.61
N ILE A 184 12.76 -6.90 7.65
CA ILE A 184 11.80 -6.31 6.73
C ILE A 184 11.92 -7.05 5.40
N VAL A 185 10.79 -7.44 4.82
CA VAL A 185 10.68 -7.80 3.41
C VAL A 185 9.84 -6.72 2.75
N ALA A 186 10.42 -5.93 1.84
CA ALA A 186 9.78 -4.77 1.23
C ALA A 186 9.64 -4.92 -0.29
N THR A 187 8.60 -4.29 -0.83
CA THR A 187 8.45 -4.03 -2.27
C THR A 187 9.33 -2.83 -2.68
N PRO A 188 9.50 -2.58 -3.98
CA PRO A 188 10.14 -1.34 -4.43
C PRO A 188 9.36 -0.08 -4.04
N THR A 189 8.05 -0.17 -3.80
CA THR A 189 7.29 0.96 -3.24
C THR A 189 7.60 1.16 -1.75
N GLY A 190 7.77 0.06 -1.01
CA GLY A 190 8.20 0.08 0.39
C GLY A 190 9.65 0.48 0.62
N SER A 191 10.51 0.50 -0.41
CA SER A 191 11.93 0.88 -0.26
C SER A 191 12.11 2.32 0.21
N THR A 192 11.12 3.19 0.02
CA THR A 192 11.11 4.58 0.51
C THR A 192 10.42 4.75 1.88
N ALA A 193 9.94 3.65 2.47
CA ALA A 193 9.24 3.63 3.76
C ALA A 193 10.17 3.12 4.88
N TYR A 194 9.76 2.07 5.61
CA TYR A 194 10.53 1.60 6.77
C TYR A 194 11.88 1.01 6.36
N ALA A 195 11.95 0.36 5.19
CA ALA A 195 13.19 -0.15 4.62
C ALA A 195 14.27 0.94 4.47
N LEU A 196 13.89 2.15 4.00
CA LEU A 196 14.82 3.28 3.88
C LEU A 196 15.46 3.64 5.22
N SER A 197 14.64 3.68 6.28
CA SER A 197 15.10 3.99 7.64
C SER A 197 16.00 2.90 8.22
N ALA A 198 15.84 1.66 7.77
CA ALA A 198 16.71 0.54 8.11
C ALA A 198 17.99 0.46 7.26
N GLY A 199 18.25 1.44 6.38
CA GLY A 199 19.47 1.56 5.58
C GLY A 199 19.43 0.82 4.24
N ALA A 200 18.24 0.49 3.75
CA ALA A 200 18.05 -0.12 2.44
C ALA A 200 18.15 0.90 1.30
N PRO A 201 18.63 0.52 0.09
CA PRO A 201 18.58 1.39 -1.08
C PRO A 201 17.17 1.74 -1.52
N ILE A 202 17.02 2.89 -2.18
CA ILE A 202 15.79 3.25 -2.88
C ILE A 202 15.73 2.47 -4.18
N LEU A 203 14.61 1.78 -4.40
CA LEU A 203 14.32 1.00 -5.60
C LEU A 203 13.28 1.75 -6.45
N HIS A 204 13.42 1.65 -7.77
CA HIS A 204 12.41 2.21 -8.67
C HIS A 204 11.13 1.36 -8.62
N PRO A 205 9.92 1.95 -8.52
CA PRO A 205 8.67 1.23 -8.28
C PRO A 205 8.34 0.15 -9.32
N ASN A 206 8.77 0.33 -10.57
CA ASN A 206 8.56 -0.63 -11.67
C ASN A 206 9.45 -1.89 -11.62
N LEU A 207 10.35 -2.03 -10.65
CA LEU A 207 11.17 -3.24 -10.52
C LEU A 207 10.36 -4.43 -10.02
N ASN A 208 10.73 -5.64 -10.45
CA ASN A 208 10.08 -6.89 -10.06
C ASN A 208 10.92 -7.64 -9.05
N VAL A 209 11.14 -7.01 -7.90
CA VAL A 209 12.05 -7.49 -6.86
C VAL A 209 11.43 -7.39 -5.48
N LEU A 210 11.95 -8.16 -4.53
CA LEU A 210 11.74 -8.00 -3.11
C LEU A 210 13.06 -7.68 -2.43
N GLU A 211 13.00 -6.88 -1.38
CA GLU A 211 14.16 -6.47 -0.62
C GLU A 211 14.08 -6.99 0.81
N LEU A 212 15.12 -7.69 1.26
CA LEU A 212 15.26 -8.21 2.62
C LEU A 212 16.21 -7.30 3.39
N VAL A 213 15.71 -6.65 4.44
CA VAL A 213 16.44 -5.64 5.21
C VAL A 213 16.47 -6.02 6.69
N PRO A 214 17.63 -6.44 7.23
CA PRO A 214 17.73 -6.76 8.65
C PRO A 214 17.66 -5.47 9.48
N ILE A 215 16.91 -5.49 10.58
CA ILE A 215 16.79 -4.36 11.51
C ILE A 215 17.81 -4.54 12.63
N CYS A 216 18.81 -3.67 12.72
CA CYS A 216 19.86 -3.70 13.74
C CYS A 216 20.45 -5.12 13.96
N PRO A 217 20.97 -5.78 12.91
CA PRO A 217 21.52 -7.14 13.05
C PRO A 217 22.76 -7.13 13.96
N HIS A 218 22.90 -8.16 14.78
CA HIS A 218 24.10 -8.33 15.62
C HIS A 218 25.36 -8.64 14.79
N SER A 219 25.20 -9.22 13.60
CA SER A 219 26.31 -9.47 12.68
C SER A 219 26.66 -8.19 11.88
N LEU A 220 27.93 -7.76 11.97
CA LEU A 220 28.43 -6.58 11.25
C LEU A 220 28.49 -6.77 9.72
N SER A 221 28.52 -8.01 9.24
CA SER A 221 28.59 -8.34 7.81
C SER A 221 27.22 -8.41 7.14
N ASN A 222 26.11 -8.31 7.89
CA ASN A 222 24.78 -8.34 7.30
C ASN A 222 24.54 -7.10 6.42
N ARG A 223 23.94 -7.32 5.25
CA ARG A 223 23.57 -6.28 4.29
C ARG A 223 22.16 -6.55 3.76
N PRO A 224 21.44 -5.53 3.30
CA PRO A 224 20.21 -5.74 2.53
C PRO A 224 20.45 -6.61 1.30
N ILE A 225 19.49 -7.47 0.97
CA ILE A 225 19.56 -8.36 -0.20
C ILE A 225 18.33 -8.12 -1.06
N VAL A 226 18.53 -7.99 -2.37
CA VAL A 226 17.45 -7.85 -3.35
C VAL A 226 17.33 -9.16 -4.14
N VAL A 227 16.12 -9.71 -4.22
CA VAL A 227 15.81 -10.94 -4.96
C VAL A 227 14.66 -10.72 -5.93
N ASN A 228 14.43 -11.66 -6.85
CA ASN A 228 13.27 -11.58 -7.74
C ASN A 228 11.97 -11.65 -6.93
N SER A 229 10.94 -10.90 -7.34
CA SER A 229 9.60 -10.99 -6.74
C SER A 229 8.94 -12.37 -6.84
N SER A 230 9.40 -13.22 -7.77
CA SER A 230 8.96 -14.61 -7.87
C SER A 230 9.60 -15.54 -6.85
N SER A 231 10.66 -15.12 -6.16
CA SER A 231 11.32 -15.94 -5.15
C SER A 231 10.43 -16.17 -3.93
N VAL A 232 10.55 -17.34 -3.33
CA VAL A 232 9.86 -17.72 -2.10
C VAL A 232 10.81 -17.53 -0.92
N LEU A 233 10.49 -16.57 -0.06
CA LEU A 233 11.23 -16.32 1.17
C LEU A 233 10.57 -17.11 2.31
N GLU A 234 11.37 -17.88 3.03
CA GLU A 234 10.94 -18.57 4.25
C GLU A 234 11.69 -17.99 5.44
N ILE A 235 10.95 -17.57 6.46
CA ILE A 235 11.50 -17.10 7.74
C ILE A 235 11.00 -18.05 8.82
N LEU A 236 11.90 -18.86 9.38
CA LEU A 236 11.57 -19.84 10.42
C LEU A 236 11.98 -19.31 11.79
N MET A 237 11.03 -19.27 12.73
CA MET A 237 11.27 -18.75 14.07
C MET A 237 11.98 -19.80 14.96
N HIS A 238 13.16 -19.47 15.48
CA HIS A 238 13.93 -20.35 16.38
C HIS A 238 13.76 -20.05 17.87
N ARG A 239 13.09 -18.94 18.22
CA ARG A 239 12.82 -18.57 19.61
C ARG A 239 11.40 -18.05 19.76
N SER A 240 10.70 -18.54 20.79
CA SER A 240 9.45 -17.93 21.25
C SER A 240 9.73 -16.70 22.10
N GLY A 241 8.93 -15.66 21.91
CA GLY A 241 8.90 -14.43 22.69
C GLY A 241 7.78 -13.55 22.16
N ASP A 242 7.69 -12.30 22.62
CA ASP A 242 6.71 -11.34 22.11
C ASP A 242 7.12 -10.86 20.70
N ILE A 243 7.09 -11.73 19.70
CA ILE A 243 7.48 -11.42 18.32
C ILE A 243 6.22 -11.34 17.46
N ARG A 244 6.15 -10.33 16.60
CA ARG A 244 5.02 -10.13 15.70
C ARG A 244 5.49 -10.01 14.28
N VAL A 245 4.68 -10.52 13.37
CA VAL A 245 4.73 -10.11 11.96
C VAL A 245 3.71 -9.00 11.73
N ARG A 246 4.11 -7.93 11.04
CA ARG A 246 3.31 -6.76 10.70
C ARG A 246 3.27 -6.55 9.20
N PHE A 247 2.14 -6.06 8.69
CA PHE A 247 1.88 -5.79 7.28
C PHE A 247 1.50 -4.32 7.13
N ASP A 248 2.37 -3.53 6.50
CA ASP A 248 2.25 -2.07 6.33
C ASP A 248 1.88 -1.31 7.62
N SER A 249 2.25 -1.82 8.80
CA SER A 249 1.85 -1.31 10.11
C SER A 249 0.33 -1.27 10.42
N HIS A 250 -0.53 -1.90 9.61
CA HIS A 250 -1.99 -1.92 9.81
C HIS A 250 -2.50 -3.25 10.37
N THR A 251 -1.88 -4.35 9.97
CA THR A 251 -2.29 -5.71 10.36
C THR A 251 -1.12 -6.40 11.01
N GLN A 252 -1.36 -7.13 12.11
CA GLN A 252 -0.32 -7.85 12.84
C GLN A 252 -0.79 -9.22 13.30
N PHE A 253 0.16 -10.12 13.49
CA PHE A 253 -0.07 -11.45 14.02
C PHE A 253 1.06 -11.84 14.98
N ASP A 254 0.71 -12.43 16.13
CA ASP A 254 1.66 -12.91 17.13
C ASP A 254 2.27 -14.25 16.68
N LEU A 255 3.60 -14.29 16.60
CA LEU A 255 4.36 -15.46 16.16
C LEU A 255 4.74 -16.35 17.35
N GLN A 256 4.72 -17.66 17.12
CA GLN A 256 5.18 -18.67 18.07
C GLN A 256 6.50 -19.30 17.63
N LEU A 257 7.13 -20.05 18.53
CA LEU A 257 8.28 -20.88 18.20
C LEU A 257 7.91 -21.83 17.06
N HIS A 258 8.81 -21.97 16.07
CA HIS A 258 8.64 -22.79 14.89
C HIS A 258 7.53 -22.38 13.92
N ASP A 259 6.87 -21.23 14.15
CA ASP A 259 6.07 -20.63 13.08
C ASP A 259 6.99 -20.30 11.90
N LYS A 260 6.49 -20.55 10.69
CA LYS A 260 7.17 -20.26 9.44
C LYS A 260 6.40 -19.18 8.69
N ILE A 261 7.03 -18.05 8.43
CA ILE A 261 6.48 -17.01 7.55
C ILE A 261 6.95 -17.31 6.13
N ILE A 262 6.02 -17.48 5.21
CA ILE A 262 6.28 -17.58 3.77
C ILE A 262 5.92 -16.26 3.12
N VAL A 263 6.87 -15.63 2.43
CA VAL A 263 6.69 -14.32 1.77
C VAL A 263 7.01 -14.44 0.28
N THR A 264 6.11 -13.94 -0.57
CA THR A 264 6.27 -13.92 -2.04
C THR A 264 5.72 -12.62 -2.63
N GLY A 265 6.10 -12.28 -3.85
CA GLY A 265 5.34 -11.32 -4.64
C GLY A 265 3.91 -11.84 -4.88
N HIS A 266 2.92 -10.96 -4.77
CA HIS A 266 1.54 -11.30 -5.11
C HIS A 266 1.37 -11.27 -6.64
N PRO A 267 0.68 -12.25 -7.25
CA PRO A 267 0.55 -12.33 -8.71
C PRO A 267 -0.22 -11.15 -9.30
N GLN A 268 -1.18 -10.60 -8.54
CA GLN A 268 -1.95 -9.43 -8.96
C GLN A 268 -1.29 -8.16 -8.42
N ARG A 269 -1.16 -7.18 -9.31
CA ARG A 269 -0.57 -5.86 -9.02
C ARG A 269 -1.64 -4.85 -8.65
N ALA A 270 -1.23 -3.84 -7.89
CA ALA A 270 -2.03 -2.64 -7.74
C ALA A 270 -1.93 -1.83 -9.03
N CYS A 271 -3.06 -1.33 -9.52
CA CYS A 271 -3.11 -0.48 -10.70
C CYS A 271 -3.39 0.96 -10.25
N LEU A 272 -2.40 1.84 -10.40
CA LEU A 272 -2.52 3.26 -10.09
C LEU A 272 -2.66 4.04 -11.40
N LEU A 273 -3.60 4.97 -11.44
CA LEU A 273 -3.79 5.87 -12.58
C LEU A 273 -3.25 7.25 -12.22
N HIS A 274 -2.29 7.72 -12.99
CA HIS A 274 -1.64 9.00 -12.81
C HIS A 274 -2.03 9.98 -13.94
N PRO A 275 -2.12 11.29 -13.68
CA PRO A 275 -2.25 12.26 -14.76
C PRO A 275 -1.02 12.22 -15.69
N GLU A 276 -1.20 12.58 -16.96
CA GLU A 276 -0.07 12.78 -17.87
C GLU A 276 0.94 13.77 -17.27
N GLY A 277 2.24 13.47 -17.44
CA GLY A 277 3.32 14.28 -16.86
C GLY A 277 3.68 13.91 -15.41
N HIS A 278 3.04 12.90 -14.80
CA HIS A 278 3.50 12.33 -13.54
C HIS A 278 4.99 11.91 -13.62
N SER A 279 5.76 12.22 -12.58
CA SER A 279 7.17 11.90 -12.49
C SER A 279 7.54 11.42 -11.10
N TYR A 280 7.83 10.12 -10.98
CA TYR A 280 8.34 9.52 -9.75
C TYR A 280 9.56 10.26 -9.19
N TYR A 281 10.53 10.63 -10.05
CA TYR A 281 11.74 11.34 -9.62
C TYR A 281 11.46 12.75 -9.12
N HIS A 282 10.43 13.43 -9.64
CA HIS A 282 10.01 14.72 -9.09
C HIS A 282 9.53 14.55 -7.65
N THR A 283 8.62 13.60 -7.41
CA THR A 283 8.13 13.26 -6.06
C THR A 283 9.28 12.87 -5.12
N LEU A 284 10.20 12.02 -5.59
CA LEU A 284 11.35 11.60 -4.79
C LEU A 284 12.22 12.78 -4.36
N ARG A 285 12.53 13.71 -5.29
CA ARG A 285 13.30 14.91 -4.98
C ARG A 285 12.61 15.82 -3.97
N GLU A 286 11.30 16.03 -4.11
CA GLU A 286 10.54 16.86 -3.17
C GLU A 286 10.47 16.24 -1.77
N LYS A 287 10.27 14.92 -1.68
CA LYS A 287 10.16 14.22 -0.39
C LYS A 287 11.49 14.12 0.35
N LEU A 288 12.60 13.96 -0.37
CA LEU A 288 13.93 13.84 0.21
C LEU A 288 14.70 15.17 0.25
N LEU A 289 14.05 16.27 -0.16
CA LEU A 289 14.62 17.63 -0.19
C LEU A 289 15.91 17.74 -1.03
N TRP A 290 16.09 16.90 -2.04
CA TRP A 290 17.30 16.84 -2.88
C TRP A 290 17.42 17.98 -3.90
N ASN A 291 16.41 18.85 -3.97
CA ASN A 291 16.44 20.07 -4.77
C ASN A 291 16.81 21.32 -3.96
N GLN A 292 17.02 21.20 -2.65
CA GLN A 292 17.49 22.30 -1.83
C GLN A 292 19.00 22.45 -2.01
N THR A 293 19.42 23.55 -2.62
CA THR A 293 20.82 23.98 -2.59
C THR A 293 21.13 24.41 -1.15
N LEU A 294 22.23 23.89 -0.58
CA LEU A 294 22.73 24.28 0.74
C LEU A 294 23.01 25.78 0.83
#